data_AF-A0A8T5A723-F1
#
_entry.id   AF-A0A8T5A723-F1
#
_cell.length_a   1.000
_cell.length_b   1.000
_cell.length_c   1.000
_cell.angle_alpha   90.00
_cell.angle_beta   90.00
_cell.angle_gamma   90.00
#
_symmetry.space_group_name_H-M   'P 1'
#
loop_
_entity.id
_entity.type
_entity.pdbx_description
1 polymer ?
#
loop_
_entity_poly.entity_id
_entity_poly.type
_entity_poly.pdbx_seq_one_letter_code
_entity_poly.pdbx_strand_id
1 'polypeptide(L)'
;MEFEEKRDPLLLRDACEKAWLAVILATDLLLVRSGIGKPSSYKERKDMLRTLIAKKPELAELGIDDKFYARAYKLHILGFHEGALDPEDIEEELKKTEEYLKIIESLVK
;
A
#
# COMPACT_ATOMS: atom_id res chain seq x y z
N MET A 1 -28.12 0.62 26.82
CA MET A 1 -26.90 1.11 26.15
C MET A 1 -26.61 0.10 25.07
N GLU A 2 -27.30 0.23 23.94
CA GLU A 2 -27.06 -0.61 22.76
C GLU A 2 -25.75 -0.16 22.15
N PHE A 3 -24.73 -1.03 22.18
CA PHE A 3 -23.62 -0.95 21.26
C PHE A 3 -24.18 -1.33 19.89
N GLU A 4 -24.72 -0.35 19.15
CA GLU A 4 -24.92 -0.54 17.72
C GLU A 4 -23.55 -0.91 17.11
N GLU A 5 -23.53 -1.95 16.29
CA GLU A 5 -22.45 -2.38 15.39
C GLU A 5 -22.11 -1.32 14.32
N LYS A 6 -22.13 -0.04 14.67
CA LYS A 6 -21.62 1.03 13.81
C LYS A 6 -20.10 0.97 13.91
N ARG A 7 -19.46 0.36 12.91
CA ARG A 7 -18.01 0.44 12.70
C ARG A 7 -17.61 1.91 12.78
N ASP A 8 -16.94 2.29 13.85
CA ASP A 8 -16.57 3.68 14.14
C ASP A 8 -15.82 4.25 12.91
N PRO A 9 -16.31 5.34 12.28
CA PRO A 9 -15.64 5.94 11.13
C PRO A 9 -14.16 6.25 11.38
N LEU A 10 -13.76 6.55 12.63
CA LEU A 10 -12.36 6.75 12.98
C LEU A 10 -11.55 5.46 12.90
N LEU A 11 -12.11 4.33 13.34
CA LEU A 11 -11.47 3.01 13.25
C LEU A 11 -11.29 2.56 11.80
N LEU A 12 -12.27 2.85 10.94
CA LEU A 12 -12.19 2.54 9.50
C LEU A 12 -11.08 3.35 8.82
N ARG A 13 -10.99 4.64 9.11
CA ARG A 13 -9.92 5.52 8.59
C ARG A 13 -8.54 5.06 9.08
N ASP A 14 -8.42 4.72 10.35
CA ASP A 14 -7.18 4.20 10.94
C ASP A 14 -6.76 2.87 10.32
N ALA A 15 -7.71 1.98 10.02
CA ALA A 15 -7.42 0.73 9.29
C ALA A 15 -6.85 1.00 7.89
N CYS A 16 -7.41 1.97 7.16
CA CYS A 16 -6.87 2.37 5.86
C CYS A 16 -5.44 2.90 5.97
N GLU A 17 -5.16 3.77 6.94
CA GLU A 17 -3.81 4.33 7.12
C GLU A 17 -2.78 3.26 7.50
N LYS A 18 -3.15 2.31 8.38
CA LYS A 18 -2.28 1.18 8.74
C LYS A 18 -2.00 0.28 7.56
N ALA A 19 -2.99 0.00 6.71
CA ALA A 19 -2.81 -0.78 5.50
C ALA A 19 -1.90 -0.06 4.50
N TRP A 20 -2.07 1.25 4.33
CA TRP A 20 -1.17 2.05 3.52
C TRP A 20 0.27 2.05 4.05
N LEU A 21 0.45 2.19 5.36
CA LEU A 21 1.77 2.12 5.99
C LEU A 21 2.44 0.75 5.74
N ALA A 22 1.68 -0.35 5.80
CA ALA A 22 2.20 -1.67 5.48
C ALA A 22 2.72 -1.76 4.04
N VAL A 23 1.98 -1.19 3.08
CA VAL A 23 2.40 -1.11 1.67
C VAL A 23 3.70 -0.30 1.55
N ILE A 24 3.80 0.87 2.20
CA ILE A 24 5.02 1.69 2.22
C ILE A 24 6.21 0.87 2.72
N LEU A 25 6.08 0.21 3.87
CA LEU A 25 7.18 -0.52 4.49
C LEU A 25 7.62 -1.71 3.63
N ALA A 26 6.69 -2.40 2.99
CA ALA A 26 7.01 -3.47 2.06
C ALA A 26 7.73 -2.95 0.81
N THR A 27 7.27 -1.84 0.22
CA THR A 27 7.98 -1.21 -0.91
C THR A 27 9.39 -0.77 -0.52
N ASP A 28 9.56 -0.19 0.68
CA ASP A 28 10.88 0.21 1.18
C ASP A 28 11.81 -0.99 1.34
N LEU A 29 11.29 -2.10 1.86
CA LEU A 29 12.04 -3.36 1.95
C LEU A 29 12.48 -3.86 0.57
N LEU A 30 11.57 -3.86 -0.42
CA LEU A 30 11.88 -4.25 -1.79
C LEU A 30 13.01 -3.39 -2.38
N LEU A 31 12.95 -2.07 -2.19
CA LEU A 31 13.97 -1.14 -2.69
C LEU A 31 15.34 -1.39 -2.04
N VAL A 32 15.37 -1.59 -0.72
CA VAL A 32 16.61 -1.90 0.02
C VAL A 32 17.18 -3.24 -0.43
N ARG A 33 16.37 -4.29 -0.51
CA ARG A 33 16.81 -5.64 -0.93
C ARG A 33 17.23 -5.71 -2.39
N SER A 34 16.70 -4.83 -3.23
CA SER A 34 17.11 -4.69 -4.63
C SER A 34 18.35 -3.80 -4.83
N GLY A 35 18.97 -3.30 -3.75
CA GLY A 35 20.16 -2.46 -3.83
C GLY A 35 19.92 -1.03 -4.33
N ILE A 36 18.67 -0.56 -4.34
CA ILE A 36 18.33 0.83 -4.72
C ILE A 36 18.53 1.78 -3.53
N GLY A 37 18.22 1.32 -2.32
CA GLY A 37 18.38 2.07 -1.07
C GLY A 37 17.07 2.28 -0.30
N LYS A 38 17.12 3.05 0.79
CA LYS A 38 15.95 3.40 1.60
C LYS A 38 15.48 4.82 1.27
N PRO A 39 14.23 5.04 0.81
CA PRO A 39 13.72 6.37 0.55
C PRO A 39 13.43 7.14 1.86
N SER A 40 13.55 8.47 1.79
CA SER A 40 13.24 9.41 2.87
C SER A 40 11.90 10.13 2.69
N SER A 41 11.31 10.08 1.49
CA SER A 41 10.05 10.75 1.16
C SER A 41 9.20 9.95 0.17
N TYR A 42 7.91 10.30 0.05
CA TYR A 42 7.04 9.70 -0.96
C TYR A 42 7.54 9.94 -2.38
N LYS A 43 7.99 11.16 -2.70
CA LYS A 43 8.55 11.49 -4.01
C LYS A 43 9.78 10.62 -4.33
N GLU A 44 10.71 10.54 -3.39
CA GLU A 44 11.92 9.74 -3.57
C GLU A 44 11.59 8.24 -3.76
N ARG A 45 10.65 7.70 -2.98
CA ARG A 45 10.16 6.33 -3.15
C ARG A 45 9.60 6.08 -4.54
N LYS A 46 8.82 7.02 -5.10
CA LYS A 46 8.32 6.92 -6.48
C LYS A 46 9.44 6.87 -7.51
N ASP A 47 10.42 7.76 -7.37
CA ASP A 47 11.55 7.83 -8.29
C ASP A 47 12.43 6.58 -8.20
N MET A 48 12.65 6.06 -6.99
CA MET A 48 13.38 4.82 -6.74
C MET A 48 12.63 3.59 -7.28
N LEU A 49 11.31 3.52 -7.10
CA LEU A 49 10.48 2.44 -7.64
C LEU A 49 10.48 2.42 -9.16
N ARG A 50 10.36 3.59 -9.80
CA ARG A 50 10.52 3.74 -11.26
C ARG A 50 11.90 3.29 -11.74
N THR A 51 12.95 3.66 -11.00
CA THR A 51 14.32 3.22 -11.29
C THR A 51 14.47 1.71 -11.16
N LEU A 52 13.86 1.10 -10.14
CA LEU A 52 13.87 -0.34 -9.95
C LEU A 52 13.18 -1.07 -11.10
N ILE A 53 11.98 -0.62 -11.49
CA ILE A 53 11.20 -1.21 -12.57
C ILE A 53 11.93 -1.10 -13.91
N ALA A 54 12.58 0.04 -14.18
CA ALA A 54 13.39 0.20 -15.39
C ALA A 54 14.57 -0.78 -15.45
N LYS A 55 15.11 -1.21 -14.30
CA LYS A 55 16.18 -2.22 -14.20
C LYS A 55 15.66 -3.66 -14.21
N LYS A 56 14.42 -3.87 -13.79
CA LYS A 56 13.77 -5.17 -13.62
C LYS A 56 12.35 -5.14 -14.21
N PRO A 57 12.20 -5.22 -15.54
CA PRO A 57 10.90 -5.14 -16.21
C PRO A 57 9.89 -6.20 -15.72
N GLU A 58 10.36 -7.34 -15.22
CA GLU A 58 9.52 -8.39 -14.63
C GLU A 58 8.69 -7.89 -13.44
N LEU A 59 9.15 -6.86 -12.74
CA LEU A 59 8.39 -6.23 -11.64
C LEU A 59 7.22 -5.38 -12.17
N ALA A 60 7.34 -4.86 -13.40
CA ALA A 60 6.26 -4.17 -14.09
C ALA A 60 5.17 -5.17 -14.51
N GLU A 61 5.56 -6.38 -14.95
CA GLU A 61 4.61 -7.44 -15.32
C GLU A 61 3.79 -7.91 -14.11
N LEU A 62 4.37 -7.87 -12.91
CA LEU A 62 3.67 -8.09 -11.65
C LEU A 62 2.79 -6.88 -11.22
N GLY A 63 2.92 -5.75 -11.91
CA GLY A 63 2.18 -4.51 -11.67
C GLY A 63 2.46 -3.89 -10.31
N ILE A 64 3.72 -3.93 -9.85
CA ILE A 64 4.10 -3.45 -8.51
C ILE A 64 3.83 -1.94 -8.34
N ASP A 65 4.16 -1.13 -9.34
CA ASP A 65 3.91 0.30 -9.34
C ASP A 65 2.42 0.62 -9.37
N ASP A 66 1.67 0.01 -10.29
CA ASP A 66 0.23 0.22 -10.39
C ASP A 66 -0.48 -0.14 -9.08
N LYS A 67 -0.12 -1.28 -8.47
CA LYS A 67 -0.67 -1.69 -7.18
C LYS A 67 -0.30 -0.70 -6.07
N PHE A 68 0.96 -0.28 -6.00
CA PHE A 68 1.42 0.70 -5.02
C PHE A 68 0.64 2.02 -5.13
N TYR A 69 0.50 2.56 -6.34
CA TYR A 69 -0.24 3.81 -6.57
C TYR A 69 -1.73 3.68 -6.31
N ALA A 70 -2.33 2.54 -6.70
CA ALA A 70 -3.72 2.27 -6.39
C ALA A 70 -3.96 2.25 -4.88
N ARG A 71 -3.06 1.64 -4.09
CA ARG A 71 -3.16 1.64 -2.62
C ARG A 71 -2.97 3.04 -2.04
N ALA A 72 -2.02 3.81 -2.56
CA ALA A 72 -1.83 5.20 -2.15
C ALA A 72 -3.11 6.03 -2.33
N TYR A 73 -3.77 5.91 -3.48
CA TYR A 73 -5.01 6.65 -3.73
C TYR A 73 -6.18 6.12 -2.90
N LYS A 74 -6.41 4.80 -2.91
CA LYS A 74 -7.58 4.21 -2.26
C LYS A 74 -7.50 4.26 -0.74
N LEU A 75 -6.37 3.87 -0.15
CA LEU A 75 -6.25 3.78 1.31
C LEU A 75 -5.87 5.12 1.93
N HIS A 76 -4.86 5.82 1.41
CA HIS A 76 -4.41 7.06 2.03
C HIS A 76 -5.33 8.24 1.69
N ILE A 77 -5.69 8.42 0.41
CA ILE A 77 -6.51 9.56 -0.01
C ILE A 77 -7.99 9.31 0.29
N LEU A 78 -8.62 8.33 -0.37
CA LEU A 78 -10.07 8.11 -0.22
C LEU A 78 -10.43 7.59 1.17
N GLY A 79 -9.71 6.59 1.67
CA GLY A 79 -9.97 5.96 2.97
C GLY A 79 -9.61 6.87 4.14
N PHE A 80 -8.32 7.16 4.31
CA PHE A 80 -7.84 7.89 5.49
C PHE A 80 -8.15 9.38 5.46
N HIS A 81 -7.82 10.13 4.40
CA HIS A 81 -8.01 11.59 4.39
C HIS A 81 -9.48 11.99 4.15
N GLU A 82 -10.13 11.38 3.17
CA GLU A 82 -11.49 11.77 2.76
C GLU A 82 -12.58 11.01 3.52
N GLY A 83 -12.30 9.80 4.02
CA GLY A 83 -13.31 8.96 4.68
C GLY A 83 -14.43 8.54 3.73
N ALA A 84 -14.12 8.42 2.43
CA ALA A 84 -15.08 8.24 1.34
C ALA A 84 -15.32 6.77 0.96
N LEU A 85 -14.65 5.81 1.64
CA LEU A 85 -14.83 4.39 1.39
C LEU A 85 -15.81 3.78 2.38
N ASP A 86 -16.73 2.97 1.85
CA ASP A 86 -17.63 2.17 2.67
C ASP A 86 -16.89 0.94 3.24
N PRO A 87 -17.41 0.30 4.30
CA PRO A 87 -16.71 -0.79 4.96
C PRO A 87 -16.38 -1.99 4.06
N GLU A 88 -17.20 -2.27 3.06
CA GLU A 88 -16.98 -3.31 2.05
C GLU A 88 -15.81 -2.96 1.12
N ASP A 89 -15.71 -1.71 0.69
CA ASP A 89 -14.58 -1.22 -0.10
C ASP A 89 -13.28 -1.34 0.69
N ILE A 90 -13.31 -0.98 1.98
CA ILE A 90 -12.14 -1.09 2.86
C ILE A 90 -11.70 -2.55 2.95
N GLU A 91 -12.63 -3.49 3.16
CA GLU A 91 -12.30 -4.91 3.23
C GLU A 91 -11.64 -5.43 1.94
N GLU A 92 -12.14 -5.02 0.78
CA GLU A 92 -11.53 -5.38 -0.51
C GLU A 92 -10.12 -4.80 -0.66
N GLU A 93 -9.92 -3.55 -0.24
CA GLU A 93 -8.62 -2.88 -0.34
C GLU A 93 -7.60 -3.45 0.67
N LEU A 94 -8.05 -3.98 1.81
CA LEU A 94 -7.24 -4.76 2.75
C LEU A 94 -6.81 -6.10 2.13
N LYS A 95 -7.69 -6.84 1.46
CA LYS A 95 -7.33 -8.09 0.74
C LYS A 95 -6.25 -7.84 -0.31
N LYS A 96 -6.41 -6.79 -1.12
CA LYS A 96 -5.42 -6.38 -2.12
C LYS A 96 -4.11 -5.91 -1.48
N THR A 97 -4.16 -5.37 -0.27
CA THR A 97 -2.96 -5.05 0.52
C THR A 97 -2.23 -6.33 0.90
N GLU A 98 -2.91 -7.34 1.41
CA GLU A 98 -2.31 -8.64 1.72
C GLU A 98 -1.69 -9.30 0.48
N GLU A 99 -2.37 -9.22 -0.67
CA GLU A 99 -1.83 -9.70 -1.95
C GLU A 99 -0.53 -8.98 -2.32
N TYR A 100 -0.50 -7.65 -2.21
CA TYR A 100 0.71 -6.86 -2.44
C TYR A 100 1.84 -7.32 -1.53
N LEU A 101 1.58 -7.48 -0.22
CA LEU A 101 2.58 -7.93 0.74
C LEU A 101 3.14 -9.32 0.39
N LYS A 102 2.27 -10.27 -0.03
CA LYS A 102 2.70 -11.62 -0.47
C LYS A 102 3.59 -11.56 -1.70
N ILE A 103 3.28 -10.70 -2.67
CA ILE A 103 4.12 -10.50 -3.85
C ILE A 103 5.49 -9.98 -3.40
N ILE A 104 5.55 -8.94 -2.56
CA ILE A 104 6.82 -8.41 -2.07
C ILE A 104 7.60 -9.48 -1.31
N GLU A 105 6.95 -10.23 -0.42
CA GLU A 105 7.57 -11.32 0.34
C GLU A 105 8.24 -12.35 -0.58
N SER A 106 7.61 -12.69 -1.71
CA SER A 106 8.18 -13.62 -2.69
C SER A 106 9.42 -13.08 -3.42
N LEU A 107 9.60 -11.75 -3.46
CA LEU A 107 10.69 -11.07 -4.16
C LEU A 107 11.89 -10.77 -3.26
N VAL A 108 11.71 -10.81 -1.94
CA VAL A 108 12.72 -10.39 -0.94
C VAL A 108 13.24 -11.54 -0.07
N LYS A 109 12.76 -12.77 -0.30
CA LYS A 109 13.24 -13.99 0.34
C LYS A 109 14.68 -14.32 -0.05
#